data_AF-A0A844EMR1-F1
#
_entry.id   AF-A0A844EMR1-F1
#
_cell.length_a   1.000
_cell.length_b   1.000
_cell.length_c   1.000
_cell.angle_alpha   90.00
_cell.angle_beta   90.00
_cell.angle_gamma   90.00
#
_symmetry.space_group_name_H-M   'P 1'
#
loop_
_entity.id
_entity.type
_entity.pdbx_description
1 polymer ?
#
loop_
_entity_poly.entity_id
_entity_poly.type
_entity_poly.pdbx_seq_one_letter_code
_entity_poly.pdbx_strand_id
1 'polypeptide(L)' 'MNNQKQAEKDYLSGMKYKDIAEKYQVSINTVKSWKKRYGWQRTPNKKGAHKAE' A
#
# COMPACT_ATOMS: atom_id res chain seq x y z
N MET A 1 -5.87 6.65 -17.67
CA MET A 1 -4.92 6.93 -16.57
C MET A 1 -4.97 5.79 -15.55
N ASN A 2 -3.83 5.19 -15.19
CA ASN A 2 -3.80 4.10 -14.20
C ASN A 2 -3.51 4.67 -12.80
N ASN A 3 -4.52 5.29 -12.17
CA ASN A 3 -4.42 5.84 -10.80
C ASN A 3 -3.90 4.80 -9.79
N GLN A 4 -4.17 3.52 -10.05
CA GLN A 4 -3.69 2.36 -9.29
C GLN A 4 -2.16 2.27 -9.24
N LYS A 5 -1.46 2.46 -10.37
CA LYS A 5 0.01 2.34 -10.41
C LYS A 5 0.68 3.46 -9.61
N GLN A 6 0.08 4.65 -9.61
CA GLN A 6 0.61 5.78 -8.85
C GLN A 6 0.33 5.60 -7.35
N ALA A 7 -0.88 5.14 -7.01
CA ALA A 7 -1.23 4.75 -5.64
C ALA A 7 -0.37 3.59 -5.10
N GLU A 8 0.07 2.67 -5.96
CA GLU A 8 1.01 1.61 -5.61
C GLU A 8 2.36 2.18 -5.22
N LYS A 9 2.91 3.10 -6.01
CA LYS A 9 4.17 3.78 -5.69
C LYS A 9 4.09 4.55 -4.38
N ASP A 10 3.01 5.31 -4.18
CA ASP A 10 2.77 6.01 -2.92
C ASP A 10 2.69 5.03 -1.73
N TYR A 11 2.01 3.90 -1.91
CA TYR A 11 1.91 2.84 -0.92
C TYR A 11 3.28 2.17 -0.63
N LEU A 12 4.08 1.89 -1.65
CA LEU A 12 5.42 1.33 -1.51
C LEU A 12 6.38 2.34 -0.86
N SER A 13 6.18 3.64 -1.10
CA SER A 13 6.99 4.73 -0.55
C SER A 13 6.81 4.94 0.94
N GLY A 14 5.75 4.43 1.57
CA GLY A 14 5.47 4.73 2.97
C GLY A 14 4.19 5.52 3.23
N MET A 15 3.41 5.95 2.23
CA MET A 15 2.15 6.66 2.49
C MET A 15 1.09 5.77 3.14
N LYS A 16 0.25 6.36 4.00
CA LYS A 16 -0.88 5.65 4.60
C LYS A 16 -2.03 5.55 3.61
N TYR A 17 -2.92 4.58 3.84
CA TYR A 17 -4.10 4.42 3.00
C TYR A 17 -5.02 5.65 2.96
N LYS A 18 -5.10 6.42 4.06
CA LYS A 18 -5.86 7.67 4.12
C LYS A 18 -5.32 8.71 3.14
N ASP A 19 -4.02 8.96 3.20
CA ASP A 19 -3.38 9.98 2.36
C ASP A 19 -3.48 9.64 0.87
N ILE A 20 -3.33 8.35 0.53
CA ILE A 20 -3.53 7.84 -0.83
C ILE A 20 -5.00 8.02 -1.24
N ALA A 21 -5.94 7.67 -0.38
CA ALA A 21 -7.36 7.82 -0.65
C ALA A 21 -7.73 9.29 -0.93
N GLU A 22 -7.26 10.23 -0.11
CA GLU A 22 -7.49 11.66 -0.31
C GLU A 22 -6.83 12.19 -1.59
N LYS A 23 -5.58 11.81 -1.86
CA LYS A 23 -4.82 12.25 -3.05
C LYS A 23 -5.48 11.85 -4.37
N TYR A 24 -6.07 10.65 -4.42
CA TYR A 24 -6.77 10.15 -5.61
C TYR A 24 -8.29 10.37 -5.55
N GLN A 25 -8.81 11.05 -4.51
CA GLN A 25 -10.24 11.18 -4.21
C GLN A 25 -11.01 9.86 -4.29
N VAL A 26 -10.39 8.78 -3.81
CA VAL A 26 -11.01 7.46 -3.70
C VAL A 26 -11.25 7.10 -2.25
N SER A 27 -12.09 6.10 -2.00
CA SER A 27 -12.25 5.58 -0.64
C SER A 27 -11.04 4.74 -0.21
N ILE A 28 -10.75 4.69 1.09
CA ILE A 28 -9.76 3.75 1.66
C ILE A 28 -10.09 2.31 1.26
N ASN A 29 -11.37 1.96 1.13
CA ASN A 29 -11.79 0.63 0.70
C ASN A 29 -11.40 0.33 -0.76
N THR A 30 -11.38 1.35 -1.61
CA THR A 30 -10.84 1.26 -2.98
C THR A 30 -9.35 0.95 -2.94
N VAL A 31 -8.58 1.65 -2.11
CA VAL A 31 -7.13 1.42 -1.96
C VAL A 31 -6.85 0.02 -1.38
N LYS A 32 -7.63 -0.43 -0.39
CA LYS A 32 -7.56 -1.81 0.14
C LYS A 32 -7.87 -2.85 -0.93
N SER A 33 -8.87 -2.60 -1.79
CA SER A 33 -9.20 -3.47 -2.90
C SER A 33 -8.09 -3.54 -3.94
N TRP A 34 -7.41 -2.42 -4.23
CA TRP A 34 -6.22 -2.42 -5.08
C TRP A 34 -5.10 -3.23 -4.47
N LYS A 35 -4.78 -3.01 -3.19
CA LYS A 35 -3.78 -3.81 -2.47
C LYS A 35 -4.09 -5.32 -2.55
N LYS A 36 -5.36 -5.72 -2.42
CA LYS A 36 -5.78 -7.13 -2.55
C LYS A 36 -5.65 -7.65 -3.99
N ARG A 37 -6.10 -6.87 -4.97
CA ARG A 37 -6.12 -7.26 -6.39
C ARG A 37 -4.72 -7.32 -7.01
N TYR A 38 -3.86 -6.37 -6.66
CA TYR A 38 -2.49 -6.24 -7.17
C TYR A 38 -1.43 -6.79 -6.22
N GLY A 39 -1.84 -7.36 -5.08
CA GLY A 39 -0.92 -7.97 -4.12
C GLY A 39 0.11 -7.00 -3.55
N TRP A 40 -0.24 -5.72 -3.35
CA TRP A 40 0.72 -4.72 -2.88
C TRP A 40 1.29 -5.09 -1.51
N GLN A 41 2.58 -5.35 -1.48
CA GLN A 41 3.34 -5.66 -0.29
C GLN A 41 4.33 -4.52 -0.06
N ARG A 42 4.24 -3.88 1.10
CA ARG A 42 5.34 -3.02 1.56
C ARG A 42 6.38 -4.02 2.03
N THR A 43 7.44 -4.23 1.26
CA THR A 43 8.55 -5.01 1.77
C THR A 43 9.02 -4.30 3.04
N PRO A 44 8.91 -4.94 4.22
CA PRO A 44 9.62 -4.41 5.36
C PRO A 44 11.08 -4.70 5.07
N ASN A 45 11.80 -3.69 4.61
CA ASN A 45 13.24 -3.75 4.78
C ASN A 45 13.46 -3.92 6.29
N LYS A 46 14.08 -5.05 6.64
CA LYS A 46 14.29 -5.67 7.96
C LYS A 46 13.25 -6.71 8.39
N LYS A 47 13.68 -7.97 8.21
CA LYS A 47 13.95 -8.90 9.32
C LYS A 47 12.99 -8.69 10.50
N GLY A 48 11.80 -9.26 10.41
CA GLY A 48 11.08 -9.66 11.63
C GLY A 48 12.00 -10.60 12.41
N ALA A 49 12.23 -10.27 13.68
CA ALA A 49 13.19 -10.86 14.58
C ALA A 49 13.13 -12.40 14.66
N HIS A 50 14.26 -13.00 15.03
CA HIS A 50 14.40 -14.39 15.46
C HIS A 50 13.14 -14.92 16.17
N LYS A 51 12.57 -16.02 15.67
CA LYS A 51 11.98 -17.00 16.59
C LYS A 51 13.16 -17.48 17.44
N ALA A 52 13.20 -17.06 18.70
CA ALA A 52 13.90 -17.82 19.71
C ALA A 52 13.06 -19.08 19.93
N GLU A 53 13.58 -20.22 19.47
CA GLU A 53 13.24 -21.53 20.02
C GLU A 53 14.25 -21.85 21.12
#